data_AF-A0AAV6B2Q9-F1
#
_entry.id   AF-A0AAV6B2Q9-F1
#
_cell.length_a   1.000
_cell.length_b   1.000
_cell.length_c   1.000
_cell.angle_alpha   90.00
_cell.angle_beta   90.00
_cell.angle_gamma   90.00
#
_symmetry.space_group_name_H-M   'P 1'
#
loop_
_entity.id
_entity.type
_entity.pdbx_description
1 polymer ?
#
loop_
_entity_poly.entity_id
_entity_poly.type
_entity_poly.pdbx_seq_one_letter_code
_entity_poly.pdbx_strand_id
1 'polypeptide(L)'
;MLRNPRGKVLAALSLGALGVVYGDIGTSPLYAIRECFYGDHGMAVTRPNVLGVLSLIFWALALIISIKYITLVLRADNRGEGGVLALLSLAMPEKRGERQRGVSRWVILIGVFGAALLYGDGIITPAVSILSAVEGLNVATPRFKDYVVPITVVIIIGLFAVQRHGTGKVGRMFGPITLVWFIAITLLGVRGILQDPTVFAALNPV
;
A
#
# COMPACT_ATOMS: atom_id res chain seq x y z
N MET A 1 -26.51 14.92 3.54
CA MET A 1 -26.22 15.02 4.99
C MET A 1 -25.89 13.62 5.51
N LEU A 2 -24.62 13.24 5.52
CA LEU A 2 -24.20 11.96 6.08
C LEU A 2 -24.14 12.09 7.62
N ARG A 3 -24.91 11.24 8.31
CA ARG A 3 -25.00 11.19 9.76
C ARG A 3 -23.64 10.74 10.31
N ASN A 4 -22.98 11.57 11.14
CA ASN A 4 -21.68 11.21 11.72
C ASN A 4 -21.78 9.85 12.44
N PRO A 5 -21.05 8.81 12.00
CA PRO A 5 -21.10 7.51 12.63
C PRO A 5 -20.55 7.62 14.06
N ARG A 6 -21.27 7.03 15.04
CA ARG A 6 -20.89 7.02 16.47
C ARG A 6 -20.85 5.58 17.01
N GLY A 7 -19.98 5.34 17.99
CA GLY A 7 -19.91 4.07 18.73
C GLY A 7 -19.46 2.89 17.88
N LYS A 8 -20.14 1.74 18.02
CA LYS A 8 -19.78 0.48 17.36
C LYS A 8 -19.72 0.57 15.83
N VAL A 9 -20.53 1.46 15.23
CA VAL A 9 -20.54 1.68 13.78
C VAL A 9 -19.26 2.38 13.32
N LEU A 10 -18.79 3.39 14.07
CA LEU A 10 -17.52 4.05 13.78
C LEU A 10 -16.36 3.06 13.91
N ALA A 11 -16.33 2.27 14.98
CA ALA A 11 -15.28 1.26 15.17
C ALA A 11 -15.25 0.22 14.03
N ALA A 12 -16.42 -0.26 13.59
CA ALA A 12 -16.51 -1.19 12.47
C ALA A 12 -16.06 -0.56 11.14
N LEU A 13 -16.41 0.71 10.90
CA LEU A 13 -15.97 1.46 9.72
C LEU A 13 -14.47 1.72 9.75
N SER A 14 -13.91 2.11 10.90
CA SER A 14 -12.46 2.29 11.10
C SER A 14 -11.70 1.00 10.90
N LEU A 15 -12.22 -0.13 11.40
CA LEU A 15 -11.60 -1.44 11.24
C LEU A 15 -11.67 -1.94 9.80
N GLY A 16 -12.76 -1.64 9.07
CA GLY A 16 -12.85 -1.86 7.63
C GLY A 16 -11.86 -1.00 6.84
N ALA A 17 -11.74 0.29 7.17
CA ALA A 17 -10.77 1.19 6.55
C ALA A 17 -9.32 0.76 6.85
N LEU A 18 -9.04 0.28 8.07
CA LEU A 18 -7.74 -0.27 8.45
C LEU A 18 -7.37 -1.47 7.56
N GLY A 19 -8.30 -2.39 7.31
CA GLY A 19 -8.05 -3.54 6.45
C GLY A 19 -7.88 -3.16 4.97
N VAL A 20 -8.76 -2.31 4.45
CA VAL A 20 -8.82 -2.02 3.00
C VAL A 20 -7.78 -0.99 2.56
N VAL A 21 -7.55 0.06 3.36
CA VAL A 21 -6.67 1.19 2.97
C VAL A 21 -5.28 1.04 3.57
N TYR A 22 -5.19 0.70 4.85
CA TYR A 22 -3.90 0.64 5.55
C TYR A 22 -3.21 -0.72 5.43
N GLY A 23 -3.92 -1.76 4.97
CA GLY A 23 -3.34 -3.08 4.73
C GLY A 23 -2.19 -3.03 3.72
N ASP A 24 -2.37 -2.30 2.62
CA ASP A 24 -1.35 -2.17 1.57
C ASP A 24 -0.07 -1.50 2.13
N ILE A 25 -0.23 -0.32 2.74
CA ILE A 25 0.85 0.45 3.39
C ILE A 25 1.61 -0.40 4.42
N GLY A 26 0.90 -1.23 5.18
CA GLY A 26 1.49 -2.08 6.23
C GLY A 26 2.27 -3.29 5.70
N THR A 27 2.04 -3.68 4.45
CA THR A 27 2.77 -4.79 3.80
C THR A 27 3.91 -4.30 2.91
N SER A 28 3.86 -3.04 2.43
CA SER A 28 4.86 -2.49 1.51
C SER A 28 6.31 -2.56 1.98
N PRO A 29 6.63 -2.24 3.25
CA PRO A 29 7.99 -2.33 3.74
C PRO A 29 8.58 -3.75 3.67
N LEU A 30 7.75 -4.81 3.75
CA LEU A 30 8.25 -6.18 3.69
C LEU A 30 8.81 -6.53 2.33
N TYR A 31 8.07 -6.26 1.26
CA TYR A 31 8.56 -6.55 -0.09
C TYR A 31 9.68 -5.58 -0.47
N ALA A 32 9.65 -4.32 0.00
CA ALA A 32 10.72 -3.37 -0.27
C ALA A 32 12.05 -3.83 0.35
N ILE A 33 12.03 -4.26 1.62
CA ILE A 33 13.22 -4.84 2.28
C ILE A 33 13.66 -6.11 1.56
N ARG A 34 12.71 -6.96 1.14
CA ARG A 34 13.02 -8.17 0.39
C ARG A 34 13.78 -7.83 -0.89
N GLU A 35 13.25 -6.93 -1.71
CA GLU A 35 13.83 -6.55 -3.00
C GLU A 35 15.21 -5.88 -2.85
N CYS A 36 15.42 -5.10 -1.77
CA CYS A 36 16.72 -4.47 -1.53
C CYS A 36 17.84 -5.45 -1.19
N PHE A 37 17.53 -6.59 -0.55
CA PHE A 37 18.54 -7.52 -0.02
C PHE A 37 18.54 -8.90 -0.67
N TYR A 38 17.48 -9.27 -1.37
CA TYR A 38 17.30 -10.60 -1.93
C TYR A 38 16.89 -10.51 -3.41
N GLY A 39 17.74 -11.06 -4.27
CA GLY A 39 17.55 -11.06 -5.72
C GLY A 39 18.89 -10.94 -6.43
N ASP A 40 18.90 -11.01 -7.76
CA ASP A 40 20.12 -10.92 -8.57
C ASP A 40 20.85 -9.57 -8.40
N HIS A 41 20.14 -8.54 -7.95
CA HIS A 41 20.66 -7.19 -7.69
C HIS A 41 20.66 -6.83 -6.19
N GLY A 42 20.47 -7.82 -5.30
CA GLY A 42 20.38 -7.59 -3.87
C GLY A 42 21.69 -7.04 -3.29
N MET A 43 21.59 -5.99 -2.48
CA MET A 43 22.75 -5.46 -1.76
C MET A 43 23.21 -6.44 -0.68
N ALA A 44 24.52 -6.48 -0.42
CA ALA A 44 25.04 -7.24 0.71
C ALA A 44 24.40 -6.75 2.02
N VAL A 45 24.02 -7.69 2.89
CA VAL A 45 23.42 -7.42 4.21
C VAL A 45 24.50 -6.94 5.17
N THR A 46 24.94 -5.70 4.96
CA THR A 46 25.91 -4.99 5.81
C THR A 46 25.18 -3.95 6.65
N ARG A 47 25.70 -3.66 7.85
CA ARG A 47 25.09 -2.69 8.77
C ARG A 47 24.82 -1.32 8.12
N PRO A 48 25.73 -0.73 7.32
CA PRO A 48 25.45 0.53 6.62
C PRO A 48 24.28 0.43 5.64
N ASN A 49 24.21 -0.66 4.86
CA ASN A 49 23.13 -0.85 3.87
C ASN A 49 21.77 -1.04 4.55
N VAL A 50 21.72 -1.79 5.66
CA VAL A 50 20.50 -1.99 6.44
C VAL A 50 20.00 -0.67 7.02
N LEU A 51 20.87 0.11 7.66
CA LEU A 51 20.48 1.41 8.20
C LEU A 51 20.04 2.40 7.11
N GLY A 52 20.74 2.40 5.96
CA GLY A 52 20.37 3.24 4.81
C GLY A 52 18.98 2.89 4.24
N VAL A 53 18.70 1.61 4.02
CA VAL A 53 17.38 1.16 3.53
C VAL A 53 16.28 1.47 4.55
N LEU A 54 16.52 1.24 5.84
CA LEU A 54 15.56 1.59 6.90
C LEU A 54 15.29 3.10 6.96
N SER A 55 16.32 3.92 6.77
CA SER A 55 16.19 5.39 6.70
C SER A 55 15.34 5.83 5.51
N LEU A 56 15.60 5.26 4.32
CA LEU A 56 14.80 5.54 3.12
C LEU A 56 13.34 5.16 3.30
N ILE A 57 13.05 3.99 3.87
CA ILE A 57 11.67 3.56 4.15
C ILE A 57 11.03 4.51 5.15
N PHE A 58 11.70 4.84 6.26
CA PHE A 58 11.18 5.74 7.28
C PHE A 58 10.84 7.11 6.70
N TRP A 59 11.77 7.74 5.99
CA TRP A 59 11.57 9.06 5.40
C TRP A 59 10.58 9.06 4.24
N ALA A 60 10.50 7.99 3.45
CA ALA A 60 9.47 7.83 2.44
C ALA A 60 8.07 7.78 3.07
N LEU A 61 7.86 6.95 4.10
CA LEU A 61 6.59 6.89 4.83
C LEU A 61 6.25 8.25 5.49
N ALA A 62 7.23 8.90 6.13
CA ALA A 62 7.03 10.18 6.81
C ALA A 62 6.73 11.33 5.84
N LEU A 63 7.53 11.51 4.80
CA LEU A 63 7.39 12.65 3.88
C LEU A 63 6.28 12.43 2.87
N ILE A 64 6.21 11.24 2.27
CA ILE A 64 5.26 10.99 1.18
C ILE A 64 3.89 10.70 1.77
N ILE A 65 3.76 9.69 2.64
CA ILE A 65 2.45 9.24 3.12
C ILE A 65 1.93 10.15 4.24
N SER A 66 2.75 10.52 5.22
CA SER A 66 2.25 11.37 6.32
C SER A 66 2.17 12.84 5.90
N ILE A 67 3.24 13.45 5.40
CA ILE A 67 3.24 14.90 5.13
C ILE A 67 2.54 15.22 3.81
N LYS A 68 3.04 14.75 2.67
CA LYS A 68 2.51 15.12 1.35
C LYS A 68 1.04 14.69 1.18
N TYR A 69 0.73 13.44 1.51
CA TYR A 69 -0.62 12.92 1.30
C TYR A 69 -1.66 13.59 2.22
N ILE A 70 -1.36 13.77 3.51
CA ILE A 70 -2.31 14.43 4.44
C ILE A 70 -2.47 15.92 4.14
N THR A 71 -1.38 16.63 3.82
CA THR A 71 -1.43 18.09 3.63
C THR A 71 -1.94 18.51 2.27
N LEU A 72 -1.62 17.77 1.21
CA LEU A 72 -1.96 18.13 -0.16
C LEU A 72 -3.13 17.29 -0.68
N VAL A 73 -2.97 15.96 -0.70
CA VAL A 73 -3.89 15.05 -1.42
C VAL A 73 -5.23 14.93 -0.71
N LEU A 74 -5.23 14.84 0.62
CA LEU A 74 -6.48 14.81 1.41
C LEU A 74 -7.14 16.19 1.54
N ARG A 75 -6.42 17.29 1.28
CA ARG A 75 -7.00 18.65 1.23
C ARG A 75 -7.56 19.02 -0.14
N ALA A 76 -7.07 18.39 -1.20
CA ALA A 76 -7.61 18.52 -2.55
C ALA A 76 -8.90 17.68 -2.67
N ASP A 77 -9.96 18.19 -2.05
CA ASP A 77 -11.33 17.67 -2.07
C ASP A 77 -12.06 18.17 -3.33
N ASN A 78 -12.79 17.27 -4.00
CA ASN A 78 -13.89 17.63 -4.89
C ASN A 78 -15.22 17.10 -4.35
N ARG A 79 -16.05 17.97 -3.76
CA ARG A 79 -17.38 17.64 -3.22
C ARG A 79 -17.39 16.51 -2.18
N GLY A 80 -16.36 16.43 -1.34
CA GLY A 80 -16.22 15.45 -0.27
C GLY A 80 -15.57 14.13 -0.70
N GLU A 81 -15.14 13.99 -1.95
CA GLU A 81 -14.26 12.90 -2.39
C GLU A 81 -12.82 13.42 -2.52
N GLY A 82 -11.87 12.70 -1.94
CA GLY A 82 -10.43 13.04 -1.98
C GLY A 82 -9.64 12.08 -2.86
N GLY A 83 -8.40 12.47 -3.20
CA GLY A 83 -7.46 11.60 -3.90
C GLY A 83 -7.38 11.79 -5.40
N VAL A 84 -6.65 10.88 -6.06
CA VAL A 84 -6.32 10.99 -7.50
C VAL A 84 -7.58 10.96 -8.38
N LEU A 85 -8.61 10.21 -7.99
CA LEU A 85 -9.90 10.15 -8.72
C LEU A 85 -10.69 11.46 -8.60
N ALA A 86 -10.62 12.15 -7.46
CA ALA A 86 -11.21 13.47 -7.29
C ALA A 86 -10.47 14.54 -8.10
N LEU A 87 -9.14 14.43 -8.19
CA LEU A 87 -8.32 15.29 -9.06
C LEU A 87 -8.59 15.00 -10.55
N LEU A 88 -8.80 13.73 -10.92
CA LEU A 88 -9.22 13.34 -12.27
C LEU A 88 -10.61 13.87 -12.62
N SER A 89 -11.56 13.82 -11.69
CA SER A 89 -12.92 14.34 -11.90
C SER A 89 -13.00 15.87 -11.87
N LEU A 90 -12.11 16.56 -11.15
CA LEU A 90 -11.92 18.01 -11.26
C LEU A 90 -11.31 18.41 -12.61
N ALA A 91 -10.36 17.62 -13.10
CA ALA A 91 -9.67 17.86 -14.37
C ALA A 91 -10.53 17.51 -15.60
N MET A 92 -11.49 16.59 -15.47
CA MET A 92 -12.41 16.17 -16.53
C MET A 92 -13.84 16.65 -16.22
N PRO A 93 -14.37 17.70 -16.89
CA PRO A 93 -15.71 18.20 -16.61
C PRO A 93 -16.78 17.18 -17.00
N GLU A 94 -17.60 16.75 -16.03
CA GLU A 94 -18.73 15.84 -16.22
C GLU A 94 -19.86 16.41 -17.10
N LYS A 95 -19.92 17.73 -17.29
CA LYS A 95 -21.02 18.35 -18.04
C LYS A 95 -20.77 18.31 -19.55
N ARG A 96 -21.32 17.27 -20.18
CA ARG A 96 -21.43 17.04 -21.64
C ARG A 96 -22.24 18.10 -22.43
N GLY A 97 -22.47 19.29 -21.89
CA GLY A 97 -23.45 20.25 -22.44
C GLY A 97 -23.04 21.71 -22.54
N GLU A 98 -22.16 22.21 -21.67
CA GLU A 98 -21.83 23.64 -21.68
C GLU A 98 -20.32 23.83 -21.49
N ARG A 99 -19.68 24.29 -22.57
CA ARG A 99 -18.32 24.84 -22.63
C ARG A 99 -17.17 23.83 -22.71
N GLN A 100 -17.13 23.12 -23.84
CA GLN A 100 -15.93 22.53 -24.46
C GLN A 100 -14.79 23.54 -24.78
N ARG A 101 -14.85 24.79 -24.30
CA ARG A 101 -13.98 25.89 -24.75
C ARG A 101 -12.83 26.27 -23.80
N GLY A 102 -12.56 25.50 -22.73
CA GLY A 102 -11.54 25.90 -21.75
C GLY A 102 -10.65 24.80 -21.17
N VAL A 103 -10.97 23.51 -21.35
CA VAL A 103 -10.12 22.43 -20.84
C VAL A 103 -9.06 22.12 -21.89
N SER A 104 -7.82 22.50 -21.59
CA SER A 104 -6.67 22.26 -22.45
C SER A 104 -6.50 20.75 -22.70
N ARG A 105 -6.23 20.37 -23.94
CA ARG A 105 -5.93 18.98 -24.35
C ARG A 105 -4.87 18.33 -23.45
N TRP A 106 -3.95 19.14 -22.91
CA TRP A 106 -2.93 18.73 -21.96
C TRP A 106 -3.48 18.21 -20.63
N VAL A 107 -4.56 18.81 -20.12
CA VAL A 107 -5.20 18.39 -18.85
C VAL A 107 -5.81 17.00 -19.01
N ILE A 108 -6.46 16.74 -20.15
CA ILE A 108 -7.02 15.42 -20.47
C ILE A 108 -5.90 14.38 -20.60
N LEU A 109 -4.81 14.71 -21.28
CA LEU A 109 -3.66 13.79 -21.43
C LEU A 109 -3.03 13.44 -20.08
N ILE A 110 -2.82 14.43 -19.20
CA ILE A 110 -2.32 14.22 -17.83
C ILE A 110 -3.29 13.35 -17.04
N GLY A 111 -4.60 13.56 -17.19
CA GLY A 111 -5.60 12.75 -16.51
C GLY A 111 -5.59 11.29 -16.99
N VAL A 112 -5.61 11.05 -18.30
CA VAL A 112 -5.53 9.68 -18.85
C VAL A 112 -4.25 8.99 -18.41
N PHE A 113 -3.12 9.71 -18.41
CA PHE A 113 -1.85 9.19 -17.93
C PHE A 113 -1.90 8.80 -16.45
N GLY A 114 -2.45 9.66 -15.58
CA GLY A 114 -2.64 9.37 -14.16
C GLY A 114 -3.56 8.17 -13.90
N ALA A 115 -4.66 8.06 -14.66
CA ALA A 115 -5.58 6.91 -14.57
C ALA A 115 -4.90 5.60 -14.99
N ALA A 116 -4.07 5.63 -16.04
CA ALA A 116 -3.31 4.47 -16.50
C ALA A 116 -2.27 4.02 -15.45
N LEU A 117 -1.59 4.96 -14.79
CA LEU A 117 -0.67 4.65 -13.69
C LEU A 117 -1.39 4.01 -12.50
N LEU A 118 -2.55 4.55 -12.10
CA LEU A 118 -3.37 3.98 -11.02
C LEU A 118 -3.87 2.58 -11.35
N TYR A 119 -4.26 2.35 -12.61
CA TYR A 119 -4.70 1.02 -13.06
C TYR A 119 -3.53 0.03 -13.07
N GLY A 120 -2.33 0.46 -13.48
CA GLY A 120 -1.12 -0.35 -13.42
C GLY A 120 -0.76 -0.74 -11.99
N ASP A 121 -0.77 0.23 -11.07
CA ASP A 121 -0.51 0.00 -9.64
C ASP A 121 -1.48 -1.03 -9.05
N GLY A 122 -2.79 -0.91 -9.36
CA GLY A 122 -3.81 -1.85 -8.93
C GLY A 122 -3.62 -3.30 -9.42
N ILE A 123 -2.88 -3.52 -10.51
CA ILE A 123 -2.56 -4.85 -11.04
C ILE A 123 -1.25 -5.39 -10.45
N ILE A 124 -0.23 -4.52 -10.29
CA ILE A 124 1.12 -4.92 -9.87
C ILE A 124 1.15 -5.28 -8.38
N THR A 125 0.49 -4.48 -7.54
CA THR A 125 0.60 -4.61 -6.07
C THR A 125 0.16 -5.99 -5.53
N PRO A 126 -0.98 -6.57 -5.96
CA PRO A 126 -1.35 -7.93 -5.53
C PRO A 126 -0.32 -8.98 -5.95
N ALA A 127 0.25 -8.86 -7.16
CA ALA A 127 1.22 -9.81 -7.66
C ALA A 127 2.54 -9.76 -6.85
N VAL A 128 3.09 -8.56 -6.66
CA VAL A 128 4.35 -8.38 -5.91
C VAL A 128 4.17 -8.76 -4.45
N SER A 129 3.09 -8.31 -3.79
CA SER A 129 2.86 -8.59 -2.37
C SER A 129 2.72 -10.10 -2.08
N ILE A 130 1.96 -10.83 -2.91
CA ILE A 130 1.80 -12.29 -2.75
C ILE A 130 3.11 -13.01 -3.08
N LEU A 131 3.79 -12.63 -4.16
CA LEU A 131 5.06 -13.23 -4.56
C LEU A 131 6.10 -13.08 -3.45
N SER A 132 6.30 -11.87 -2.93
CA SER A 132 7.25 -11.61 -1.84
C SER A 132 6.88 -12.34 -0.55
N ALA A 133 5.59 -12.50 -0.24
CA ALA A 133 5.13 -13.28 0.90
C ALA A 133 5.47 -14.78 0.75
N VAL A 134 5.24 -15.36 -0.43
CA VAL A 134 5.57 -16.77 -0.72
C VAL A 134 7.07 -16.98 -0.76
N GLU A 135 7.84 -16.05 -1.32
CA GLU A 135 9.30 -16.09 -1.30
C GLU A 135 9.89 -15.98 0.10
N GLY A 136 9.20 -15.31 1.02
CA GLY A 136 9.55 -15.29 2.44
C GLY A 136 9.64 -16.69 3.04
N LEU A 137 8.88 -17.66 2.53
CA LEU A 137 8.94 -19.07 2.97
C LEU A 137 10.28 -19.74 2.62
N ASN A 138 10.97 -19.28 1.57
CA ASN A 138 12.29 -19.81 1.19
C ASN A 138 13.38 -19.51 2.24
N VAL A 139 13.16 -18.53 3.13
CA VAL A 139 14.06 -18.27 4.26
C VAL A 139 14.04 -19.45 5.24
N ALA A 140 12.90 -20.14 5.39
CA ALA A 140 12.76 -21.29 6.28
C ALA A 140 13.17 -22.61 5.61
N THR A 141 12.96 -22.79 4.30
CA THR A 141 13.35 -24.01 3.59
C THR A 141 13.59 -23.74 2.09
N PRO A 142 14.81 -23.99 1.55
CA PRO A 142 15.14 -23.75 0.14
C PRO A 142 14.38 -24.62 -0.88
N ARG A 143 13.68 -25.67 -0.40
CA ARG A 143 12.92 -26.62 -1.24
C ARG A 143 11.69 -25.99 -1.90
N PHE A 144 11.26 -24.81 -1.46
CA PHE A 144 10.09 -24.13 -2.03
C PHE A 144 10.40 -23.25 -3.25
N LYS A 145 11.67 -23.09 -3.66
CA LYS A 145 12.07 -22.21 -4.78
C LYS A 145 11.30 -22.49 -6.08
N ASP A 146 11.21 -23.75 -6.48
CA ASP A 146 10.53 -24.13 -7.72
C ASP A 146 8.99 -24.04 -7.61
N TYR A 147 8.46 -23.96 -6.39
CA TYR A 147 7.04 -23.88 -6.10
C TYR A 147 6.54 -22.45 -5.84
N VAL A 148 7.42 -21.45 -5.72
CA VAL A 148 7.05 -20.06 -5.44
C VAL A 148 6.06 -19.52 -6.48
N VAL A 149 6.40 -19.63 -7.77
CA VAL A 149 5.59 -19.09 -8.85
C VAL A 149 4.25 -19.84 -8.96
N PRO A 150 4.21 -21.19 -8.98
CA PRO A 150 2.94 -21.93 -8.97
C PRO A 150 2.04 -21.58 -7.79
N ILE A 151 2.59 -21.50 -6.57
CA ILE A 151 1.81 -21.18 -5.37
C ILE A 151 1.24 -19.76 -5.47
N THR A 152 2.04 -18.79 -5.90
CA THR A 152 1.60 -17.40 -6.11
C THR A 152 0.43 -17.34 -7.08
N VAL A 153 0.53 -18.03 -8.23
CA VAL A 153 -0.55 -18.08 -9.24
C VAL A 153 -1.83 -18.69 -8.66
N VAL A 154 -1.71 -19.80 -7.92
CA VAL A 154 -2.86 -20.45 -7.27
C VAL A 154 -3.51 -19.54 -6.23
N ILE A 155 -2.72 -18.83 -5.42
CA ILE A 155 -3.23 -17.87 -4.43
C ILE A 155 -3.96 -16.72 -5.12
N ILE A 156 -3.38 -16.14 -6.18
CA ILE A 156 -4.03 -15.06 -6.95
C ILE A 156 -5.36 -15.55 -7.52
N ILE A 157 -5.38 -16.68 -8.22
CA ILE A 157 -6.61 -17.24 -8.79
C ILE A 157 -7.65 -17.48 -7.69
N GLY A 158 -7.26 -18.06 -6.57
CA GLY A 158 -8.15 -18.32 -5.43
C GLY A 158 -8.73 -17.04 -4.83
N LEU A 159 -7.89 -16.03 -4.59
CA LEU A 159 -8.31 -14.74 -4.05
C LEU A 159 -9.29 -14.03 -4.99
N PHE A 160 -8.97 -13.95 -6.28
CA PHE A 160 -9.86 -13.32 -7.27
C PHE A 160 -11.15 -14.13 -7.50
N ALA A 161 -11.09 -15.46 -7.43
CA ALA A 161 -12.28 -16.31 -7.51
C ALA A 161 -13.23 -16.08 -6.33
N VAL A 162 -12.72 -15.82 -5.12
CA VAL A 162 -13.54 -15.52 -3.95
C VAL A 162 -14.17 -14.12 -4.06
N GLN A 163 -13.45 -13.15 -4.62
CA GLN A 163 -13.96 -11.77 -4.81
C GLN A 163 -15.25 -11.71 -5.65
N ARG A 164 -15.47 -12.66 -6.57
CA ARG A 164 -16.71 -12.74 -7.38
C ARG A 164 -18.00 -12.83 -6.55
N HIS A 165 -17.93 -13.29 -5.30
CA HIS A 165 -19.08 -13.42 -4.39
C HIS A 165 -19.36 -12.14 -3.57
N GLY A 166 -18.65 -11.05 -3.84
CA GLY A 166 -18.89 -9.73 -3.27
C GLY A 166 -17.72 -9.21 -2.44
N THR A 167 -17.16 -8.07 -2.87
CA THR A 167 -16.04 -7.38 -2.22
C THR A 167 -16.36 -6.89 -0.81
N GLY A 168 -17.62 -6.59 -0.50
CA GLY A 168 -18.04 -6.11 0.83
C GLY A 168 -18.00 -7.17 1.94
N LYS A 169 -18.09 -8.48 1.63
CA LYS A 169 -17.89 -9.54 2.64
C LYS A 169 -16.41 -9.79 2.86
N VAL A 170 -15.63 -9.79 1.78
CA VAL A 170 -14.18 -9.97 1.80
C VAL A 170 -13.50 -8.83 2.58
N GLY A 171 -13.84 -7.57 2.29
CA GLY A 171 -13.28 -6.40 2.99
C GLY A 171 -13.52 -6.37 4.50
N ARG A 172 -14.61 -6.99 4.99
CA ARG A 172 -14.86 -7.12 6.43
C ARG A 172 -13.92 -8.11 7.12
N MET A 173 -13.40 -9.10 6.39
CA MET A 173 -12.44 -10.08 6.91
C MET A 173 -11.01 -9.53 6.92
N PHE A 174 -10.69 -8.62 5.99
CA PHE A 174 -9.38 -7.97 5.94
C PHE A 174 -9.09 -7.13 7.17
N GLY A 175 -10.06 -6.38 7.69
CA GLY A 175 -9.86 -5.53 8.88
C GLY A 175 -9.23 -6.25 10.08
N PRO A 176 -9.84 -7.35 10.58
CA PRO A 176 -9.26 -8.12 11.68
C PRO A 176 -7.89 -8.73 11.34
N ILE A 177 -7.70 -9.24 10.12
CA ILE A 177 -6.44 -9.84 9.69
C ILE A 177 -5.32 -8.81 9.71
N THR A 178 -5.56 -7.62 9.14
CA THR A 178 -4.61 -6.51 9.13
C THR A 178 -4.31 -5.99 10.54
N LEU A 179 -5.29 -6.00 11.44
CA LEU A 179 -5.05 -5.65 12.85
C LEU A 179 -4.10 -6.65 13.52
N VAL A 180 -4.34 -7.95 13.35
CA VAL A 180 -3.45 -9.00 13.88
C VAL A 180 -2.05 -8.86 13.27
N TRP A 181 -1.97 -8.58 11.97
CA TRP A 181 -0.73 -8.30 11.26
C TRP A 181 0.04 -7.12 11.89
N PHE A 182 -0.62 -5.98 12.09
CA PHE A 182 0.01 -4.81 12.72
C PHE A 182 0.50 -5.07 14.13
N ILE A 183 -0.26 -5.82 14.93
CA ILE A 183 0.17 -6.25 16.26
C ILE A 183 1.42 -7.12 16.15
N ALA A 184 1.45 -8.09 15.23
CA ALA A 184 2.59 -8.97 15.03
C ALA A 184 3.86 -8.19 14.65
N ILE A 185 3.80 -7.31 13.66
CA ILE A 185 4.98 -6.52 13.24
C ILE A 185 5.41 -5.51 14.30
N THR A 186 4.47 -4.99 15.10
CA THR A 186 4.78 -4.09 16.22
C THR A 186 5.53 -4.84 17.31
N LEU A 187 5.06 -6.03 17.70
CA LEU A 187 5.73 -6.86 18.72
C LEU A 187 7.13 -7.29 18.26
N LEU A 188 7.26 -7.71 17.00
CA LEU A 188 8.55 -8.06 16.41
C LEU A 188 9.48 -6.84 16.30
N GLY A 189 8.95 -5.69 15.90
CA GLY A 189 9.70 -4.44 15.81
C GLY A 189 10.21 -3.95 17.16
N VAL A 190 9.35 -3.95 18.19
CA VAL A 190 9.74 -3.61 19.57
C VAL A 190 10.84 -4.55 20.05
N ARG A 191 10.70 -5.86 19.82
CA ARG A 191 11.75 -6.83 20.16
C ARG A 191 13.07 -6.53 19.43
N GLY A 192 13.01 -6.17 18.16
CA GLY A 192 14.19 -5.80 17.37
C GLY A 192 14.88 -4.53 17.89
N ILE A 193 14.12 -3.50 18.25
CA ILE A 193 14.64 -2.25 18.83
C ILE A 193 15.32 -2.50 20.17
N LEU A 194 14.76 -3.39 21.00
CA LEU A 194 15.37 -3.76 22.28
C LEU A 194 16.68 -4.55 22.12
N GLN A 195 16.83 -5.31 21.03
CA GLN A 195 18.05 -6.08 20.74
C GLN A 195 19.16 -5.20 20.17
N ASP A 196 18.83 -4.26 19.29
CA ASP A 196 19.79 -3.31 18.74
C ASP A 196 19.22 -1.88 18.72
N PRO A 197 19.45 -1.09 19.78
CA PRO A 197 19.02 0.30 19.85
C PRO A 197 19.69 1.19 18.79
N THR A 198 20.76 0.73 18.13
CA THR A 198 21.42 1.52 17.09
C THR A 198 20.57 1.66 15.82
N VAL A 199 19.43 0.94 15.73
CA VAL A 199 18.44 1.15 14.67
C VAL A 199 17.92 2.58 14.62
N PHE A 200 17.93 3.31 15.74
CA PHE A 200 17.56 4.73 15.75
C PHE A 200 18.48 5.62 14.92
N ALA A 201 19.70 5.16 14.60
CA ALA A 201 20.58 5.86 13.67
C ALA A 201 19.96 5.98 12.27
N ALA A 202 19.06 5.05 11.89
CA ALA A 202 18.32 5.14 10.64
C ALA A 202 17.37 6.36 10.56
N LEU A 203 17.06 7.01 11.68
CA LEU A 203 16.28 8.26 11.65
C LEU A 203 17.08 9.41 11.04
N ASN A 204 18.41 9.36 11.11
CA ASN A 204 19.27 10.31 10.43
C ASN A 204 19.39 9.90 8.94
N PRO A 205 18.94 10.74 7.99
CA PRO A 205 19.07 10.46 6.57
C PRO A 205 20.49 10.74 6.01
N VAL A 206 21.41 11.25 6.85
CA VAL A 206 22.78 11.67 6.48
C VAL A 206 23.85 10.83 7.18
#